data_AF-A0A3P7Q118-F1
#
_entry.id   AF-A0A3P7Q118-F1
#
_cell.length_a   1.000
_cell.length_b   1.000
_cell.length_c   1.000
_cell.angle_alpha   90.00
_cell.angle_beta   90.00
_cell.angle_gamma   90.00
#
_symmetry.space_group_name_H-M   'P 1'
#
loop_
_entity.id
_entity.type
_entity.pdbx_description
1 polymer ?
#
loop_
_entity_poly.entity_id
_entity_poly.type
_entity_poly.pdbx_seq_one_letter_code
_entity_poly.pdbx_strand_id
1 'polypeptide(L)' 'MHNQDDLIVGDFEDTYFDMTLKMHHSFVWAATFCRGRPGFLFIDDDFAFSENNLLAAMDK' A
#
# COMPACT_ATOMS: atom_id res chain seq x y z
N MET A 1 16.77 10.75 9.11
CA MET A 1 15.84 10.08 8.18
C MET A 1 15.23 11.19 7.34
N HIS A 2 15.43 11.12 6.02
CA HIS A 2 15.22 12.24 5.09
C HIS A 2 13.73 12.58 4.91
N ASN A 3 13.46 13.88 4.77
CA ASN A 3 12.18 14.60 4.59
C ASN A 3 11.22 14.05 3.51
N GLN A 4 10.57 12.90 3.75
CA GLN A 4 9.43 12.44 2.95
C GLN A 4 8.31 12.09 3.95
N ASP A 5 7.13 12.71 3.79
CA ASP A 5 5.96 12.48 4.65
C ASP A 5 5.11 11.31 4.15
N ASP A 6 5.76 10.24 3.66
CA ASP A 6 5.15 9.11 2.95
C ASP A 6 5.21 7.77 3.71
N LEU A 7 5.87 7.74 4.87
CA LEU A 7 5.98 6.54 5.70
C LEU A 7 4.81 6.41 6.68
N ILE A 8 4.12 5.28 6.64
CA ILE A 8 3.13 4.88 7.65
C ILE A 8 3.77 3.82 8.55
N VAL A 9 3.78 4.07 9.86
CA VAL A 9 4.33 3.15 10.86
C VAL A 9 3.22 2.69 11.79
N GLY A 10 3.04 1.37 11.89
CA GLY A 10 2.12 0.74 12.84
C GLY A 10 2.84 0.21 14.07
N ASP A 11 2.10 -0.02 15.15
CA ASP A 11 2.61 -0.61 16.39
C ASP A 11 2.39 -2.13 16.38
N PHE A 12 3.29 -2.85 15.71
CA PHE A 12 3.33 -4.31 15.67
C PHE A 12 4.76 -4.80 15.38
N GLU A 13 5.04 -6.07 15.68
CA GLU A 13 6.33 -6.68 15.33
C GLU A 13 6.36 -6.98 13.83
N ASP A 14 7.22 -6.28 13.07
CA ASP A 14 7.32 -6.47 11.62
C ASP A 14 8.20 -7.69 11.32
N THR A 15 7.57 -8.85 11.15
CA THR A 15 8.20 -10.10 10.72
C THR A 15 7.52 -10.65 9.48
N TYR A 16 8.20 -11.55 8.76
CA TYR A 16 7.61 -12.25 7.61
C TYR A 16 6.34 -13.04 7.97
N PHE A 17 6.26 -13.57 9.19
CA PHE A 17 5.07 -14.31 9.64
C PHE A 17 3.86 -13.36 9.81
N ASP A 18 4.12 -12.14 10.26
CA ASP A 18 3.10 -11.12 10.54
C ASP A 18 2.73 -10.26 9.31
N MET A 19 3.15 -10.66 8.10
CA MET A 19 2.88 -9.90 6.88
C MET A 19 1.38 -9.75 6.58
N THR A 20 0.56 -10.73 7.00
CA THR A 20 -0.92 -10.62 6.92
C THR A 20 -1.44 -9.52 7.83
N LEU A 21 -0.86 -9.36 9.02
CA LEU A 21 -1.20 -8.27 9.95
C LEU A 21 -0.82 -6.92 9.32
N LYS A 22 0.39 -6.79 8.77
CA LYS A 22 0.83 -5.60 8.02
C LYS A 22 -0.15 -5.24 6.90
N MET A 23 -0.56 -6.20 6.07
CA MET A 23 -1.54 -5.99 5.01
C MET A 23 -2.90 -5.52 5.55
N HIS A 24 -3.39 -6.13 6.64
CA HIS A 24 -4.64 -5.72 7.29
C HIS A 24 -4.58 -4.27 7.79
N HIS A 25 -3.51 -3.90 8.50
CA HIS A 25 -3.30 -2.53 8.98
C HIS A 25 -3.25 -1.53 7.82
N SER A 26 -2.52 -1.84 6.75
CA SER A 26 -2.44 -1.00 5.55
C SER A 26 -3.81 -0.79 4.89
N PHE A 27 -4.63 -1.84 4.80
CA PHE A 27 -5.99 -1.73 4.26
C PHE A 27 -6.89 -0.85 5.14
N VAL A 28 -6.88 -1.04 6.46
CA VAL A 28 -7.67 -0.23 7.39
C VAL A 28 -7.28 1.25 7.29
N TRP A 29 -5.98 1.55 7.21
CA TRP A 29 -5.50 2.91 7.02
C TRP A 29 -6.01 3.51 5.69
N ALA A 30 -5.84 2.80 4.58
CA ALA A 30 -6.28 3.26 3.25
C ALA A 30 -7.80 3.50 3.19
N ALA A 31 -8.61 2.56 3.72
CA ALA A 31 -10.06 2.67 3.78
C ALA A 31 -10.55 3.86 4.66
N THR A 32 -9.75 4.24 5.65
CA THR A 32 -10.07 5.36 6.56
C THR A 32 -9.74 6.71 5.92
N PHE A 33 -8.55 6.84 5.31
CA PHE A 33 -8.00 8.15 4.93
C PHE A 33 -8.08 8.45 3.43
N CYS A 34 -8.20 7.45 2.57
CA CYS A 34 -8.10 7.62 1.12
C CYS A 34 -9.43 7.36 0.39
N ARG A 35 -10.55 7.75 1.01
CA ARG A 35 -11.90 7.60 0.46
C ARG A 35 -12.06 8.37 -0.87
N GLY A 36 -12.81 7.80 -1.82
CA GLY A 36 -13.10 8.43 -3.12
C GLY A 36 -12.00 8.28 -4.18
N ARG A 37 -10.99 7.43 -3.95
CA ARG A 37 -9.96 7.07 -4.95
C ARG A 37 -10.42 5.87 -5.79
N PRO A 38 -9.96 5.74 -7.06
CA PRO A 38 -10.42 4.69 -7.98
C PRO A 38 -9.93 3.28 -7.63
N GLY A 39 -8.89 3.13 -6.79
CA GLY A 39 -8.37 1.84 -6.34
C GLY A 39 -7.15 1.97 -5.43
N PHE A 40 -6.71 0.85 -4.86
CA PHE A 40 -5.46 0.72 -4.08
C PHE A 40 -4.64 -0.44 -4.61
N LEU A 41 -3.33 -0.22 -4.73
CA LEU A 41 -2.35 -1.24 -5.08
C LEU A 41 -1.57 -1.63 -3.83
N PHE A 42 -1.60 -2.91 -3.48
CA PHE A 42 -0.69 -3.50 -2.50
C PHE A 42 0.39 -4.24 -3.27
N ILE A 43 1.65 -3.84 -3.06
CA ILE A 43 2.81 -4.40 -3.76
C ILE A 43 4.02 -4.35 -2.83
N ASP A 44 4.90 -5.33 -2.95
CA ASP A 44 6.16 -5.35 -2.20
C ASP A 44 7.17 -4.37 -2.82
N ASP A 45 8.19 -3.99 -2.06
CA ASP A 45 9.20 -3.00 -2.43
C ASP A 45 10.25 -3.53 -3.43
N ASP A 46 10.22 -4.83 -3.72
CA ASP A 46 11.10 -5.53 -4.66
C ASP A 46 10.42 -5.85 -6.01
N PHE A 47 9.21 -5.35 -6.25
CA PHE A 47 8.54 -5.44 -7.55
C PHE A 47 8.64 -4.15 -8.36
N ALA A 48 8.79 -4.31 -9.68
CA ALA A 48 8.59 -3.22 -10.64
C ALA A 48 7.24 -3.38 -11.35
N PHE A 49 6.55 -2.26 -11.58
CA PHE A 49 5.31 -2.23 -12.36
C PHE A 49 5.33 -1.12 -13.41
N SER A 50 4.51 -1.26 -14.44
CA SER A 50 4.28 -0.22 -15.44
C SER A 50 2.99 0.53 -15.12
N GLU A 51 3.11 1.81 -14.78
CA GLU A 51 1.96 2.69 -14.51
C GLU A 51 0.98 2.72 -15.68
N ASN A 52 1.47 2.87 -16.92
CA ASN A 52 0.63 2.91 -18.12
C ASN A 52 -0.20 1.63 -18.31
N ASN A 53 0.41 0.46 -18.09
CA ASN A 53 -0.31 -0.81 -18.20
C ASN A 53 -1.31 -0.99 -17.06
N LEU A 54 -0.96 -0.52 -15.85
CA LEU A 54 -1.86 -0.58 -14.70
C LEU A 54 -3.10 0.29 -14.93
N LEU A 55 -2.92 1.55 -15.36
CA LEU A 55 -4.03 2.45 -15.68
C LEU A 55 -4.92 1.88 -16.79
N ALA A 56 -4.33 1.38 -17.87
CA ALA A 56 -5.08 0.74 -18.96
C ALA A 56 -5.85 -0.51 -18.52
N ALA A 57 -5.38 -1.23 -17.49
CA ALA A 57 -6.09 -2.37 -16.91
C ALA A 57 -7.22 -1.95 -15.96
N MET A 58 -7.14 -0.76 -15.35
CA MET A 58 -8.15 -0.21 -14.46
C MET A 58 -9.28 0.54 -15.20
N ASP A 59 -9.03 1.02 -16.43
CA ASP A 59 -10.00 1.72 -17.28
C ASP A 59 -10.94 0.78 -18.08
N LYS A 60 -10.83 -0.55 -17.88
CA LYS A 60 -11.71 -1.56 -18.47
C LYS A 60 -12.85 -1.93 -17.52
#